data_AF-A0A1C5INB2-F1
#
_entry.id   AF-A0A1C5INB2-F1
#
_cell.length_a   1.000
_cell.length_b   1.000
_cell.length_c   1.000
_cell.angle_alpha   90.00
_cell.angle_beta   90.00
_cell.angle_gamma   90.00
#
_symmetry.space_group_name_H-M   'P 1'
#
loop_
_entity.id
_entity.type
_entity.pdbx_description
1 polymer ?
#
loop_
_entity_poly.entity_id
_entity_poly.type
_entity_poly.pdbx_seq_one_letter_code
_entity_poly.pdbx_strand_id
1 'polypeptide(L)'
;MSQTQGVTTMDVRFVAGEAYEVTVRGHRVTVDQPVGDGGADQAPTPTELFVASLATCVAFYAGRYLDRHGLSREGLGVTASSRMAADPPARVAEVHLAVRVPPDFPESRRSALLAVVSHCTVHNSLAAPPDVVIDVARP
;
A
#
# COMPACT_ATOMS: atom_id res chain seq x y z
N MET A 1 13.43 -15.25 -16.48
CA MET A 1 12.02 -15.69 -16.58
C MET A 1 11.19 -14.47 -16.92
N SER A 2 10.78 -14.41 -18.18
CA SER A 2 9.99 -13.33 -18.77
C SER A 2 8.67 -13.20 -18.00
N GLN A 3 8.50 -12.12 -17.25
CA GLN A 3 7.17 -11.74 -16.76
C GLN A 3 6.49 -11.02 -17.93
N THR A 4 5.58 -11.73 -18.60
CA THR A 4 4.64 -11.14 -19.53
C THR A 4 4.01 -9.92 -18.87
N GLN A 5 4.09 -8.77 -19.55
CA GLN A 5 3.42 -7.53 -19.17
C GLN A 5 1.91 -7.77 -19.22
N GLY A 6 1.35 -8.29 -18.12
CA GLY A 6 -0.09 -8.47 -17.97
C GLY A 6 -0.72 -7.17 -17.52
N VAL A 7 -1.65 -6.63 -18.31
CA VAL A 7 -2.52 -5.55 -17.84
C VAL A 7 -3.38 -6.12 -16.71
N THR A 8 -3.33 -5.51 -15.53
CA THR A 8 -4.24 -5.82 -14.44
C THR A 8 -5.40 -4.84 -14.49
N THR A 9 -6.60 -5.36 -14.66
CA THR A 9 -7.84 -4.56 -14.65
C THR A 9 -8.53 -4.70 -13.31
N MET A 10 -9.07 -3.59 -12.81
CA MET A 10 -9.98 -3.54 -11.67
C MET A 10 -11.21 -2.73 -12.06
N ASP A 11 -12.35 -3.07 -11.47
CA ASP A 11 -13.62 -2.36 -11.64
C ASP A 11 -14.02 -1.74 -10.30
N VAL A 12 -14.50 -0.50 -10.32
CA VAL A 12 -14.92 0.22 -9.13
C VAL A 12 -16.36 0.68 -9.31
N ARG A 13 -17.22 0.32 -8.36
CA ARG A 13 -18.64 0.65 -8.41
C ARG A 13 -19.08 1.42 -7.18
N PHE A 14 -19.96 2.39 -7.40
CA PHE A 14 -20.71 3.03 -6.34
C PHE A 14 -21.55 2.00 -5.58
N VAL A 15 -21.54 2.08 -4.25
CA VAL A 15 -22.37 1.24 -3.38
C VAL A 15 -23.50 2.09 -2.79
N ALA A 16 -23.16 3.06 -1.95
CA ALA A 16 -24.08 4.00 -1.30
C ALA A 16 -23.28 5.12 -0.62
N GLY A 17 -23.85 6.32 -0.46
CA GLY A 17 -23.19 7.43 0.24
C GLY A 17 -21.84 7.78 -0.38
N GLU A 18 -20.76 7.70 0.40
CA GLU A 18 -19.38 7.87 -0.08
C GLU A 18 -18.63 6.53 -0.27
N ALA A 19 -19.34 5.41 -0.21
CA ALA A 19 -18.77 4.08 -0.28
C ALA A 19 -18.71 3.51 -1.71
N TYR A 20 -17.58 2.88 -2.03
CA TYR A 20 -17.31 2.22 -3.30
C TYR A 20 -16.72 0.82 -3.09
N GLU A 21 -17.05 -0.12 -3.98
CA GLU A 21 -16.47 -1.46 -4.00
C GLU A 21 -15.53 -1.60 -5.20
N VAL A 22 -14.30 -2.05 -4.93
CA VAL A 22 -13.29 -2.43 -5.91
C VAL A 22 -13.32 -3.94 -6.09
N THR A 23 -13.49 -4.40 -7.32
CA THR A 23 -13.29 -5.79 -7.71
C THR A 23 -12.00 -5.93 -8.52
N VAL A 24 -11.07 -6.75 -8.05
CA VAL A 24 -9.80 -7.04 -8.74
C VAL A 24 -9.51 -8.54 -8.67
N ARG A 25 -9.38 -9.19 -9.83
CA ARG A 25 -9.36 -10.66 -9.95
C ARG A 25 -10.59 -11.27 -9.26
N GLY A 26 -10.40 -12.10 -8.22
CA GLY A 26 -11.47 -12.67 -7.40
C GLY A 26 -11.61 -12.02 -6.02
N HIS A 27 -11.00 -10.86 -5.81
CA HIS A 27 -10.99 -10.15 -4.53
C HIS A 27 -11.92 -8.93 -4.58
N ARG A 28 -12.48 -8.59 -3.42
CA ARG A 28 -13.30 -7.40 -3.19
C ARG A 28 -12.69 -6.57 -2.08
N VAL A 29 -12.64 -5.25 -2.27
CA VAL A 29 -12.19 -4.27 -1.27
C VAL A 29 -13.19 -3.13 -1.27
N THR A 30 -13.62 -2.71 -0.09
CA THR A 30 -14.49 -1.53 0.07
C THR A 30 -13.66 -0.36 0.54
N VAL A 31 -14.00 0.84 0.07
CA VAL A 31 -13.54 2.12 0.60
C VAL A 31 -14.75 2.97 0.96
N ASP A 32 -14.58 3.85 1.95
CA ASP A 32 -15.58 4.80 2.42
C ASP A 32 -14.89 6.10 2.87
N GLN A 33 -15.64 7.05 3.45
CA GLN A 33 -15.10 8.25 4.08
C GLN A 33 -15.46 8.29 5.56
N PRO A 34 -14.68 9.02 6.39
CA PRO A 34 -15.06 9.28 7.76
C PRO A 34 -16.39 10.02 7.84
N VAL A 35 -17.09 9.90 8.98
CA VAL A 35 -18.37 10.60 9.20
C VAL A 35 -18.25 12.12 9.03
N GLY A 36 -17.13 12.70 9.44
CA GLY A 36 -16.86 14.15 9.29
C GLY A 36 -16.76 14.62 7.84
N ASP A 37 -16.45 13.72 6.92
CA ASP A 37 -16.31 13.98 5.48
C ASP A 37 -17.52 13.48 4.68
N GLY A 38 -18.61 13.11 5.35
CA GLY A 38 -19.89 12.71 4.73
C GLY A 38 -20.07 11.21 4.50
N GLY A 39 -19.08 10.39 4.85
CA GLY A 39 -19.18 8.93 4.76
C GLY A 39 -19.78 8.27 6.00
N ALA A 40 -19.71 6.94 6.04
CA ALA A 40 -20.25 6.13 7.14
C ALA A 40 -19.15 5.48 8.01
N ASP A 41 -17.87 5.76 7.71
CA ASP A 41 -16.69 5.19 8.37
C ASP A 41 -16.73 3.65 8.44
N GLN A 42 -17.28 3.00 7.41
CA GLN A 42 -17.45 1.54 7.35
C GLN A 42 -16.27 0.82 6.68
N ALA A 43 -15.37 1.59 6.05
CA ALA A 43 -14.18 1.08 5.39
C ALA A 43 -13.09 2.17 5.35
N PRO A 44 -11.82 1.81 5.13
CA PRO A 44 -10.75 2.79 4.99
C PRO A 44 -11.01 3.75 3.82
N THR A 45 -10.47 4.95 3.94
CA THR A 45 -10.44 5.91 2.84
C THR A 45 -9.52 5.42 1.71
N PRO A 46 -9.70 5.93 0.48
CA PRO A 46 -8.78 5.64 -0.63
C PRO A 46 -7.32 6.00 -0.31
N THR A 47 -7.08 7.08 0.45
CA THR A 47 -5.72 7.53 0.83
C THR A 47 -5.11 6.64 1.93
N GLU A 48 -5.90 6.17 2.88
CA GLU A 48 -5.47 5.15 3.85
C GLU A 48 -5.15 3.83 3.16
N LEU A 49 -5.98 3.40 2.21
CA LEU A 49 -5.73 2.19 1.42
C LEU A 49 -4.46 2.33 0.56
N PHE A 50 -4.18 3.52 0.03
CA PHE A 50 -2.93 3.83 -0.64
C PHE A 50 -1.72 3.67 0.30
N VAL A 51 -1.76 4.22 1.52
CA VAL A 51 -0.69 4.03 2.51
C VAL A 51 -0.56 2.57 2.92
N ALA A 52 -1.68 1.87 3.09
CA ALA A 52 -1.70 0.43 3.38
C ALA A 52 -1.05 -0.38 2.26
N SER A 53 -1.24 -0.01 0.99
CA SER A 53 -0.59 -0.66 -0.15
C SER A 53 0.95 -0.56 -0.06
N LEU A 54 1.48 0.59 0.35
CA LEU A 54 2.90 0.79 0.55
C LEU A 54 3.42 -0.02 1.75
N ALA A 55 2.74 0.06 2.90
CA ALA A 55 3.11 -0.65 4.12
C ALA A 55 3.13 -2.18 3.90
N THR A 56 2.12 -2.72 3.21
CA THR A 56 2.04 -4.14 2.89
C THR A 56 3.07 -4.57 1.85
N CYS A 57 3.44 -3.71 0.89
CA CYS A 57 4.55 -3.99 -0.02
C CYS A 57 5.88 -4.09 0.73
N VAL A 58 6.15 -3.18 1.68
CA VAL A 58 7.31 -3.24 2.57
C VAL A 58 7.31 -4.53 3.40
N ALA A 59 6.17 -4.87 4.03
CA ALA A 59 6.03 -6.11 4.80
C ALA A 59 6.29 -7.37 3.95
N PHE A 60 5.79 -7.39 2.71
CA PHE A 60 6.01 -8.48 1.77
C PHE A 60 7.50 -8.68 1.47
N TYR A 61 8.22 -7.61 1.13
CA TYR A 61 9.65 -7.69 0.84
C TYR A 61 10.49 -8.02 2.08
N ALA A 62 10.11 -7.53 3.26
CA ALA A 62 10.72 -7.93 4.53
C ALA A 62 10.57 -9.44 4.77
N GLY A 63 9.35 -9.97 4.61
CA GLY A 63 9.09 -11.40 4.73
C GLY A 63 9.88 -12.22 3.71
N ARG A 64 10.04 -11.75 2.47
CA ARG A 64 10.88 -12.44 1.48
C ARG A 64 12.37 -12.44 1.83
N TYR A 65 12.86 -11.36 2.44
CA TYR A 65 14.23 -11.29 2.95
C TYR A 65 14.44 -12.33 4.05
N LEU A 66 13.52 -12.40 5.03
CA LEU A 66 13.59 -13.37 6.13
C LEU A 66 13.63 -14.82 5.60
N ASP A 67 12.70 -15.19 4.72
CA ASP A 67 12.66 -16.55 4.12
C ASP A 67 13.96 -16.92 3.43
N ARG A 68 14.53 -16.00 2.63
CA ARG A 68 15.78 -16.23 1.90
C ARG A 68 16.96 -16.49 2.84
N HIS A 69 16.88 -15.99 4.06
CA HIS A 69 17.94 -16.13 5.06
C HIS A 69 17.60 -17.16 6.15
N GLY A 70 16.54 -17.95 5.96
CA GLY A 70 16.14 -19.00 6.91
C GLY A 70 15.64 -18.45 8.25
N LEU A 71 15.17 -17.20 8.29
CA LEU A 71 14.61 -16.57 9.48
C LEU A 71 13.09 -16.70 9.50
N SER A 72 12.50 -16.85 10.68
CA SER A 72 11.04 -16.88 10.85
C SER A 72 10.41 -15.54 10.46
N ARG A 73 9.15 -15.55 10.01
CA ARG A 73 8.32 -14.33 9.85
C ARG A 73 7.52 -13.99 11.11
N GLU A 74 7.53 -14.87 12.10
CA GLU A 74 6.77 -14.66 13.32
C GLU A 74 7.22 -13.37 14.03
N GLY A 75 6.27 -12.50 14.34
CA GLY A 75 6.54 -11.18 14.92
C GLY A 75 6.81 -10.07 13.91
N LEU A 76 7.01 -10.38 12.62
CA LEU A 76 7.14 -9.37 11.56
C LEU A 76 5.88 -8.49 11.53
N GLY A 77 6.07 -7.17 11.52
CA GLY A 77 5.00 -6.21 11.39
C GLY A 77 5.48 -4.90 10.77
N VAL A 78 4.54 -4.11 10.25
CA VAL A 78 4.81 -2.75 9.79
C VAL A 78 3.75 -1.83 10.36
N THR A 79 4.20 -0.80 11.07
CA THR A 79 3.33 0.32 11.48
C THR A 79 3.55 1.46 10.51
N ALA A 80 2.46 2.06 10.03
CA ALA A 80 2.48 3.22 9.15
C ALA A 80 1.83 4.41 9.84
N SER A 81 2.44 5.59 9.70
CA SER A 81 1.80 6.87 9.98
C SER A 81 1.95 7.77 8.76
N SER A 82 0.91 8.52 8.43
CA SER A 82 0.91 9.41 7.27
C SER A 82 0.32 10.77 7.60
N ARG A 83 0.68 11.75 6.79
CA ARG A 83 0.18 13.13 6.91
C ARG A 83 -0.25 13.65 5.56
N MET A 84 -1.42 14.27 5.51
CA MET A 84 -1.90 14.99 4.32
C MET A 84 -1.19 16.33 4.16
N ALA A 85 -1.02 16.80 2.92
CA ALA A 85 -0.53 18.14 2.65
C ALA A 85 -1.49 19.19 3.23
N ALA A 86 -0.92 20.25 3.81
CA ALA A 86 -1.70 21.38 4.33
C ALA A 86 -2.12 22.36 3.22
N ASP A 87 -1.41 22.32 2.10
CA ASP A 87 -1.58 23.16 0.92
C ASP A 87 -2.01 22.34 -0.31
N PRO A 88 -2.80 22.92 -1.23
CA PRO A 88 -3.14 22.25 -2.49
C PRO A 88 -1.90 21.87 -3.33
N PRO A 89 -1.97 20.78 -4.10
CA PRO A 89 -3.10 19.85 -4.22
C PRO A 89 -3.19 18.89 -3.03
N ALA A 90 -4.42 18.46 -2.72
CA ALA A 90 -4.69 17.44 -1.71
C ALA A 90 -3.95 16.13 -2.06
N ARG A 91 -3.05 15.71 -1.17
CA ARG A 91 -2.22 14.50 -1.34
C ARG A 91 -1.67 14.04 0.00
N VAL A 92 -1.24 12.79 0.06
CA VAL A 92 -0.37 12.33 1.16
C VAL A 92 0.99 13.00 0.99
N ALA A 93 1.40 13.82 1.97
CA ALA A 93 2.67 14.54 1.94
C ALA A 93 3.82 13.72 2.55
N GLU A 94 3.51 12.87 3.52
CA GLU A 94 4.51 12.13 4.27
C GLU A 94 3.95 10.77 4.69
N VAL A 95 4.79 9.74 4.61
CA VAL A 95 4.55 8.41 5.17
C VAL A 95 5.80 7.96 5.91
N HIS A 96 5.63 7.57 7.16
CA HIS A 96 6.67 6.95 7.98
C HIS A 96 6.30 5.50 8.26
N LEU A 97 7.22 4.58 7.96
CA LEU A 97 7.03 3.14 8.13
C LEU A 97 8.06 2.60 9.12
N ALA A 98 7.57 1.92 10.15
CA ALA A 98 8.41 1.21 11.11
C ALA A 98 8.25 -0.30 10.93
N VAL A 99 9.31 -0.96 10.46
CA VAL A 99 9.34 -2.43 10.34
C VAL A 99 9.75 -3.02 11.69
N ARG A 100 8.86 -3.81 12.29
CA ARG A 100 9.17 -4.64 13.46
C ARG A 100 9.68 -5.99 12.96
N VAL A 101 10.92 -6.33 13.32
CA VAL A 101 11.54 -7.61 12.98
C VAL A 101 11.29 -8.66 14.06
N PRO A 102 11.41 -9.97 13.74
CA PRO A 102 11.37 -11.05 14.71
C PRO A 102 12.40 -10.89 15.86
N PRO A 103 12.16 -11.44 17.06
CA PRO A 103 13.07 -11.31 18.20
C PRO A 103 14.48 -11.88 17.97
N ASP A 104 14.61 -12.90 17.13
CA ASP A 104 15.87 -13.56 16.77
C ASP A 104 16.57 -12.92 15.55
N PHE A 105 16.05 -11.80 15.05
CA PHE A 105 16.63 -11.10 13.91
C PHE A 105 18.03 -10.55 14.24
N PRO A 106 19.08 -10.91 13.48
CA PRO A 106 20.44 -10.43 13.75
C PRO A 106 20.59 -8.94 13.41
N GLU A 107 21.11 -8.15 14.36
CA GLU A 107 21.35 -6.70 14.16
C GLU A 107 22.28 -6.42 12.97
N SER A 108 23.25 -7.30 12.71
CA SER A 108 24.15 -7.22 11.55
C SER A 108 23.43 -7.23 10.20
N ARG A 109 22.19 -7.72 10.15
CA ARG A 109 21.36 -7.77 8.94
C ARG A 109 20.44 -6.57 8.79
N ARG A 110 20.36 -5.67 9.77
CA ARG A 110 19.44 -4.53 9.76
C ARG A 110 19.59 -3.65 8.52
N SER A 111 20.83 -3.29 8.17
CA SER A 111 21.11 -2.47 6.98
C SER A 111 20.74 -3.19 5.68
N ALA A 112 20.96 -4.50 5.61
CA ALA A 112 20.61 -5.29 4.43
C ALA A 112 19.09 -5.45 4.27
N LEU A 113 18.36 -5.67 5.37
CA LEU A 113 16.90 -5.67 5.36
C LEU A 113 16.36 -4.29 4.93
N LEU A 114 16.88 -3.21 5.52
CA LEU A 114 16.50 -1.84 5.17
C LEU A 114 16.68 -1.57 3.68
N ALA A 115 17.83 -1.94 3.11
CA ALA A 115 18.09 -1.79 1.68
C ALA A 115 17.05 -2.51 0.81
N VAL A 116 16.58 -3.70 1.21
CA VAL A 116 15.56 -4.44 0.46
C VAL A 116 14.18 -3.78 0.57
N VAL A 117 13.76 -3.40 1.78
CA VAL A 117 12.41 -2.85 1.98
C VAL A 117 12.28 -1.43 1.44
N SER A 118 13.38 -0.66 1.38
CA SER A 118 13.40 0.68 0.80
C SER A 118 13.22 0.70 -0.73
N HIS A 119 13.29 -0.44 -1.41
CA HIS A 119 13.12 -0.54 -2.86
C HIS A 119 11.94 -1.44 -3.25
N CYS A 120 10.91 -1.51 -2.40
CA CYS A 120 9.69 -2.24 -2.72
C CYS A 120 8.99 -1.60 -3.94
N THR A 121 8.22 -2.40 -4.68
CA THR A 121 7.61 -1.96 -5.95
C THR A 121 6.75 -0.71 -5.78
N VAL A 122 5.92 -0.65 -4.74
CA VAL A 122 5.07 0.52 -4.48
C VAL A 122 5.91 1.76 -4.19
N HIS A 123 6.96 1.66 -3.37
CA HIS A 123 7.84 2.79 -3.08
C HIS A 123 8.54 3.30 -4.34
N ASN A 124 9.04 2.39 -5.19
CA ASN A 124 9.64 2.77 -6.47
C ASN A 124 8.63 3.48 -7.40
N SER A 125 7.36 3.06 -7.41
CA SER A 125 6.29 3.74 -8.15
C SER A 125 5.95 5.13 -7.61
N LEU A 126 6.33 5.47 -6.38
CA LEU A 126 6.22 6.83 -5.84
C LEU A 126 7.44 7.68 -6.18
N ALA A 127 8.63 7.08 -6.13
CA ALA A 127 9.89 7.74 -6.49
C ALA A 127 10.03 8.00 -7.99
N ALA A 128 9.45 7.11 -8.81
CA ALA A 128 9.31 7.25 -10.26
C ALA A 128 7.82 7.09 -10.61
N PRO A 129 7.03 8.18 -10.51
CA PRO A 129 5.59 8.16 -10.75
C PRO A 129 5.23 7.61 -12.12
N PRO A 130 4.22 6.71 -12.23
CA PRO A 130 3.72 6.28 -13.52
C PRO A 130 2.94 7.41 -14.21
N ASP A 131 2.82 7.32 -15.54
CA ASP A 131 1.88 8.15 -16.29
C ASP A 131 0.43 7.80 -15.90
N VAL A 132 -0.34 8.81 -15.56
CA VAL A 132 -1.77 8.67 -15.22
C VAL A 132 -2.60 9.30 -16.32
N VAL A 133 -3.27 8.46 -17.10
CA VAL A 133 -4.22 8.88 -18.15
C VAL A 133 -5.64 8.67 -17.62
N ILE A 134 -6.48 9.70 -17.73
CA ILE A 134 -7.88 9.68 -17.29
C ILE A 134 -8.76 10.04 -18.47
N ASP A 135 -9.66 9.12 -18.83
CA ASP A 135 -10.66 9.30 -19.88
C ASP A 135 -12.07 9.26 -19.27
N VAL A 136 -12.98 10.09 -19.80
CA VAL A 136 -14.40 10.09 -19.42
C VAL A 136 -15.22 9.44 -20.53
N ALA A 137 -15.72 8.23 -20.27
CA ALA A 137 -16.59 7.50 -21.17
C ALA A 137 -18.07 7.67 -20.81
N ARG A 138 -18.95 7.69 -21.82
CA ARG A 138 -20.39 7.50 -21.63
C ARG A 138 -20.69 6.00 -21.53
N PRO A 139 -21.73 5.60 -20.77
CA PRO A 139 -22.11 4.20 -20.62
C PRO A 139 -22.41 3.53 -21.97
#